data_AF-A0A7C3F9W0-F1
#
_entry.id   AF-A0A7C3F9W0-F1
#
_cell.length_a   1.000
_cell.length_b   1.000
_cell.length_c   1.000
_cell.angle_alpha   90.00
_cell.angle_beta   90.00
_cell.angle_gamma   90.00
#
_symmetry.space_group_name_H-M   'P 1'
#
loop_
_entity.id
_entity.type
_entity.pdbx_description
1 polymer ?
#
loop_
_entity_poly.entity_id
_entity_poly.type
_entity_poly.pdbx_seq_one_letter_code
_entity_poly.pdbx_strand_id
1 'polypeptide(L)'
;MEEDFPFLLDPDVLLGYVTDRWRKEQEERPIYIHSKLSAALNKSPAQWVNAACQTLGLDTRALRNRKAKTQALVAHLTDPEKLKAVVHGLSPEAREALRMVIEAGGWMRVGPLYRRFGDCEGDGWFWEEEPPESVLGELRTRALLFIGKAPVGSRSYHVAVVPKELRPLLAEILAEIPPAPEPPELTRDVALANVLERIRQYYEEHIDWEPLIGRETIEAFIRHLAQKGEKPEKILQAWEDLWPFVIYMDHDVDEHPTLDDIKPYHLSEWVHLFIPRKFIVDWKLADLRRMLRTVAHFYAFLAEEGRGVSKATAERVAEAVDTLVSPKRKLGVILRPPPKGGEPILEIHSPEHGVVQFTINDYWLAIVCYAEHGGDWQALREAAGKVVDGKAKQERIDFITSHEPDSLTTLFMHGVPEEGVIEAFDWFYERSLSTERAW
;
A
#
# COMPACT_ATOMS: atom_id res chain seq x y z
N MET A 1 -23.22 23.04 -3.30
CA MET A 1 -23.08 21.59 -3.18
C MET A 1 -21.64 21.33 -3.48
N GLU A 2 -20.93 20.83 -2.47
CA GLU A 2 -19.56 20.34 -2.60
C GLU A 2 -19.55 19.25 -3.66
N GLU A 3 -18.85 19.49 -4.78
CA GLU A 3 -18.49 18.44 -5.70
C GLU A 3 -17.21 17.80 -5.15
N ASP A 4 -17.38 16.60 -4.61
CA ASP A 4 -16.30 15.73 -4.15
C ASP A 4 -15.37 15.39 -5.31
N PHE A 5 -14.16 15.93 -5.26
CA PHE A 5 -13.01 15.44 -6.02
C PHE A 5 -12.48 14.17 -5.32
N PRO A 6 -12.60 12.95 -5.88
CA PRO A 6 -12.24 11.74 -5.14
C PRO A 6 -10.74 11.38 -5.19
N PHE A 7 -9.83 12.34 -5.46
CA PHE A 7 -8.42 12.02 -5.76
C PHE A 7 -7.35 12.85 -5.06
N LEU A 8 -7.69 13.55 -3.97
CA LEU A 8 -6.66 14.00 -3.03
C LEU A 8 -6.39 12.86 -2.06
N LEU A 9 -5.17 12.30 -2.14
CA LEU A 9 -4.61 11.40 -1.12
C LEU A 9 -5.01 11.92 0.27
N ASP A 10 -5.67 11.06 1.06
CA ASP A 10 -6.00 11.36 2.44
C ASP A 10 -4.73 11.91 3.13
N PRO A 11 -4.75 13.17 3.62
CA PRO A 11 -3.62 13.77 4.31
C PRO A 11 -3.07 12.89 5.44
N ASP A 12 -3.94 12.11 6.09
CA ASP A 12 -3.57 11.22 7.19
C ASP A 12 -2.77 10.00 6.69
N VAL A 13 -3.12 9.47 5.51
CA VAL A 13 -2.36 8.38 4.85
C VAL A 13 -0.96 8.87 4.43
N LEU A 14 -0.88 10.08 3.86
CA LEU A 14 0.40 10.67 3.48
C LEU A 14 1.28 10.96 4.71
N LEU A 15 0.68 11.46 5.79
CA LEU A 15 1.36 11.73 7.04
C LEU A 15 1.83 10.43 7.70
N GLY A 16 1.00 9.39 7.72
CA GLY A 16 1.34 8.05 8.17
C GLY A 16 2.59 7.51 7.45
N TYR A 17 2.61 7.56 6.12
CA TYR A 17 3.79 7.14 5.35
C TYR A 17 5.06 7.93 5.68
N VAL A 18 4.97 9.27 5.71
CA VAL A 18 6.13 10.14 5.98
C VAL A 18 6.69 9.87 7.37
N THR A 19 5.82 9.73 8.36
CA THR A 19 6.22 9.46 9.75
C THR A 19 6.83 8.07 9.90
N ASP A 20 6.27 7.04 9.25
CA ASP A 20 6.84 5.69 9.26
C ASP A 20 8.21 5.65 8.55
N ARG A 21 8.37 6.40 7.47
CA ARG A 21 9.66 6.57 6.80
C ARG A 21 10.69 7.21 7.72
N TRP A 22 10.35 8.29 8.43
CA TRP A 22 11.27 8.91 9.39
C TRP A 22 11.66 7.94 10.51
N ARG A 23 10.72 7.14 11.01
CA ARG A 23 11.00 6.08 11.99
C ARG A 23 12.00 5.06 11.44
N LYS A 24 11.76 4.55 10.22
CA LYS A 24 12.66 3.61 9.53
C LYS A 24 14.06 4.24 9.33
N GLU A 25 14.15 5.51 8.93
CA GLU A 25 15.43 6.24 8.80
C GLU A 25 16.19 6.39 10.15
N GLN A 26 15.47 6.51 11.26
CA GLN A 26 16.10 6.54 12.59
C GLN A 26 16.61 5.16 13.02
N GLU A 27 15.89 4.09 12.70
CA GLU A 27 16.27 2.69 12.99
C GLU A 27 17.48 2.23 12.16
N GLU A 28 17.72 2.89 11.04
CA GLU A 28 18.92 2.72 10.20
C GLU A 28 20.19 3.29 10.85
N ARG A 29 20.08 4.14 11.90
CA ARG A 29 21.23 4.80 12.51
C ARG A 29 22.10 3.83 13.33
N PRO A 30 23.43 4.06 13.39
CA PRO A 30 24.34 3.21 14.15
C PRO A 30 24.08 3.23 15.67
N ILE A 31 23.90 2.04 16.24
CA ILE A 31 23.80 1.79 17.68
C ILE A 31 24.92 0.86 18.17
N TYR A 32 25.39 1.09 19.38
CA TYR A 32 26.38 0.20 20.01
C TYR A 32 25.67 -0.86 20.86
N ILE A 33 26.04 -2.13 20.70
CA ILE A 33 25.36 -3.25 21.41
C ILE A 33 25.51 -3.21 22.93
N HIS A 34 26.43 -2.41 23.47
CA HIS A 34 26.55 -2.12 24.91
C HIS A 34 26.35 -0.63 25.20
N SER A 35 25.42 0.02 24.48
CA SER A 35 25.08 1.43 24.67
C SER A 35 24.69 1.72 26.11
N LYS A 36 25.13 2.88 26.60
CA LYS A 36 24.63 3.47 27.85
C LYS A 36 23.24 4.06 27.63
N LEU A 37 22.38 4.09 28.64
CA LEU A 37 21.04 4.67 28.53
C LEU A 37 21.09 6.14 28.07
N SER A 38 21.98 6.94 28.66
CA SER A 38 22.17 8.34 28.26
C SER A 38 22.66 8.49 26.82
N ALA A 39 23.50 7.59 26.33
CA ALA A 39 24.01 7.62 24.96
C ALA A 39 22.91 7.26 23.95
N ALA A 40 22.08 6.27 24.27
CA ALA A 40 20.93 5.89 23.46
C ALA A 40 19.90 7.04 23.41
N LEU A 41 19.50 7.59 24.56
CA LEU A 41 18.59 8.72 24.66
C LEU A 41 19.10 9.97 23.92
N ASN A 42 20.39 10.27 23.98
CA ASN A 42 20.95 11.42 23.26
C ASN A 42 20.88 11.28 21.73
N LYS A 43 20.83 10.05 21.21
CA LYS A 43 20.73 9.75 19.78
C LYS A 43 19.28 9.62 19.29
N SER A 44 18.31 9.47 20.20
CA SER A 44 16.89 9.39 19.85
C SER A 44 16.33 10.72 19.31
N PRO A 45 15.22 10.73 18.59
CA PRO A 45 14.49 11.97 18.27
C PRO A 45 14.03 12.69 19.55
N ALA A 46 13.83 14.02 19.47
CA ALA A 46 13.35 14.78 20.63
C ALA A 46 11.93 14.36 21.04
N GLN A 47 11.10 14.07 20.04
CA GLN A 47 9.72 13.61 20.18
C GLN A 47 9.66 12.32 21.00
N TRP A 48 10.52 11.34 20.71
CA TRP A 48 10.55 10.06 21.44
C TRP A 48 11.04 10.23 22.89
N VAL A 49 11.98 11.14 23.13
CA VAL A 49 12.43 11.47 24.50
C VAL A 49 11.32 12.18 25.28
N ASN A 50 10.54 13.04 24.62
CA ASN A 50 9.38 13.67 25.24
C ASN A 50 8.31 12.64 25.59
N ALA A 51 7.96 11.78 24.62
CA ALA A 51 7.02 10.67 24.83
C ALA A 51 7.45 9.81 26.03
N ALA A 52 8.74 9.44 26.11
CA ALA A 52 9.25 8.69 27.26
C ALA A 52 9.13 9.43 28.59
N CYS A 53 9.38 10.74 28.61
CA CYS A 53 9.12 11.52 29.83
C CYS A 53 7.63 11.51 30.19
N GLN A 54 6.73 11.72 29.23
CA GLN A 54 5.29 11.76 29.46
C GLN A 54 4.76 10.41 29.96
N THR A 55 5.13 9.30 29.31
CA THR A 55 4.72 7.94 29.69
C THR A 55 5.20 7.58 31.11
N LEU A 56 6.36 8.09 31.53
CA LEU A 56 6.91 7.84 32.87
C LEU A 56 6.47 8.89 33.91
N GLY A 57 5.53 9.77 33.57
CA GLY A 57 5.01 10.80 34.47
C GLY A 57 6.02 11.90 34.83
N LEU A 58 7.05 12.10 34.02
CA LEU A 58 8.04 13.15 34.20
C LEU A 58 7.54 14.45 33.54
N ASP A 59 7.50 15.55 34.30
CA ASP A 59 7.02 16.84 33.80
C ASP A 59 7.95 17.41 32.72
N THR A 60 7.52 17.29 31.46
CA THR A 60 8.26 17.78 30.29
C THR A 60 8.36 19.31 30.23
N ARG A 61 7.45 20.04 30.87
CA ARG A 61 7.44 21.52 30.92
C ARG A 61 8.42 22.03 31.97
N ALA A 62 8.53 21.35 33.11
CA ALA A 62 9.57 21.63 34.11
C ALA A 62 10.98 21.28 33.58
N LEU A 63 11.10 20.18 32.83
CA LEU A 63 12.35 19.73 32.21
C LEU A 63 12.65 20.48 30.90
N ARG A 64 13.05 21.75 31.03
CA ARG A 64 13.16 22.71 29.90
C ARG A 64 14.06 22.30 28.74
N ASN A 65 15.06 21.45 28.96
CA ASN A 65 16.01 21.08 27.90
C ASN A 65 16.26 19.58 27.84
N ARG A 66 16.77 19.13 26.69
CA ARG A 66 17.05 17.72 26.40
C ARG A 66 17.99 17.07 27.41
N LYS A 67 18.99 17.82 27.91
CA LYS A 67 19.94 17.32 28.90
C LYS A 67 19.24 17.00 30.22
N ALA A 68 18.35 17.89 30.69
CA ALA A 68 17.56 17.67 31.89
C ALA A 68 16.59 16.49 31.73
N LYS A 69 15.90 16.38 30.59
CA LYS A 69 15.03 15.24 30.25
C LYS A 69 15.79 13.92 30.29
N THR A 70 16.95 13.87 29.64
CA THR A 70 17.81 12.67 29.63
C THR A 70 18.29 12.30 31.03
N GLN A 71 18.70 13.29 31.84
CA GLN A 71 19.13 13.04 33.22
C GLN A 71 18.00 12.52 34.10
N ALA A 72 16.79 13.08 33.95
CA ALA A 72 15.61 12.63 34.69
C ALA A 72 15.22 11.20 34.31
N LEU A 73 15.19 10.87 33.01
CA LEU A 73 14.94 9.51 32.53
C LEU A 73 15.97 8.50 33.04
N VAL A 74 17.26 8.87 32.99
CA VAL A 74 18.33 8.01 33.53
C VAL A 74 18.12 7.79 35.02
N ALA A 75 17.93 8.85 35.81
CA ALA A 75 17.72 8.74 37.25
C ALA A 75 16.47 7.92 37.60
N HIS A 76 15.39 8.05 36.82
CA HIS A 76 14.16 7.30 37.02
C HIS A 76 14.34 5.82 36.70
N LEU A 77 14.97 5.48 35.57
CA LEU A 77 15.11 4.08 35.12
C LEU A 77 16.24 3.32 35.81
N THR A 78 17.21 4.01 36.43
CA THR A 78 18.25 3.35 37.25
C THR A 78 17.86 3.17 38.72
N ASP A 79 16.70 3.71 39.13
CA ASP A 79 16.13 3.50 40.46
C ASP A 79 15.34 2.17 40.45
N PRO A 80 15.73 1.17 41.26
CA PRO A 80 15.13 -0.17 41.20
C PRO A 80 13.61 -0.20 41.41
N GLU A 81 13.09 0.59 42.35
CA GLU A 81 11.66 0.60 42.67
C GLU A 81 10.84 1.24 41.55
N LYS A 82 11.36 2.33 40.98
CA LYS A 82 10.73 2.98 39.83
C LYS A 82 10.79 2.10 38.58
N LEU A 83 11.95 1.49 38.29
CA LEU A 83 12.08 0.57 37.18
C LEU A 83 11.13 -0.63 37.31
N LYS A 84 10.98 -1.16 38.52
CA LYS A 84 10.01 -2.22 38.82
C LYS A 84 8.58 -1.78 38.51
N ALA A 85 8.18 -0.58 38.93
CA ALA A 85 6.86 -0.03 38.57
C ALA A 85 6.68 0.11 37.05
N VAL A 86 7.71 0.55 36.32
CA VAL A 86 7.67 0.63 34.86
C VAL A 86 7.47 -0.74 34.22
N VAL A 87 8.22 -1.76 34.67
CA VAL A 87 8.11 -3.13 34.13
C VAL A 87 6.76 -3.77 34.46
N HIS A 88 6.19 -3.51 35.65
CA HIS A 88 4.85 -3.98 35.98
C HIS A 88 3.74 -3.32 35.15
N GLY A 89 3.97 -2.09 34.68
CA GLY A 89 3.05 -1.37 33.79
C GLY A 89 3.19 -1.72 32.30
N LEU A 90 3.95 -2.77 31.96
CA LEU A 90 4.06 -3.30 30.59
C LEU A 90 3.01 -4.39 30.33
N SER A 91 2.54 -4.48 29.08
CA SER A 91 1.77 -5.63 28.62
C SER A 91 2.50 -6.97 28.86
N PRO A 92 1.78 -8.10 29.02
CA PRO A 92 2.40 -9.42 29.10
C PRO A 92 3.38 -9.69 27.94
N GLU A 93 3.00 -9.32 26.72
CA GLU A 93 3.77 -9.50 25.49
C GLU A 93 5.04 -8.64 25.50
N ALA A 94 4.96 -7.37 25.93
CA ALA A 94 6.13 -6.50 26.03
C ALA A 94 7.12 -6.99 27.10
N ARG A 95 6.63 -7.50 28.24
CA ARG A 95 7.49 -8.13 29.26
C ARG A 95 8.22 -9.35 28.71
N GLU A 96 7.55 -10.17 27.92
CA GLU A 96 8.14 -11.34 27.29
C GLU A 96 9.16 -10.97 26.19
N ALA A 97 8.86 -9.96 25.38
CA ALA A 97 9.80 -9.41 24.41
C ALA A 97 11.06 -8.85 25.12
N LEU A 98 10.90 -8.13 26.23
CA LEU A 98 12.01 -7.63 27.03
C LEU A 98 12.84 -8.76 27.65
N ARG A 99 12.18 -9.79 28.18
CA ARG A 99 12.83 -11.01 28.71
C ARG A 99 13.68 -11.69 27.65
N MET A 100 13.14 -11.90 26.46
CA MET A 100 13.86 -12.51 25.33
C MET A 100 15.16 -11.75 25.00
N VAL A 101 15.13 -10.41 25.04
CA VAL A 101 16.33 -9.59 24.79
C VAL A 101 17.33 -9.67 25.95
N ILE A 102 16.86 -9.68 27.20
CA ILE A 102 17.72 -9.80 28.39
C ILE A 102 18.42 -11.17 28.42
N GLU A 103 17.71 -12.26 28.17
CA GLU A 103 18.27 -13.62 28.10
C GLU A 103 19.31 -13.77 26.99
N ALA A 104 19.16 -13.03 25.89
CA ALA A 104 20.16 -12.93 24.83
C ALA A 104 21.40 -12.07 25.19
N GLY A 105 21.53 -11.63 26.45
CA GLY A 105 22.63 -10.78 26.92
C GLY A 105 22.35 -9.27 26.82
N GLY A 106 21.09 -8.89 26.67
CA GLY A 106 20.62 -7.51 26.58
C GLY A 106 20.72 -6.88 25.19
N TRP A 107 20.91 -7.69 24.15
CA TRP A 107 20.76 -7.28 22.76
C TRP A 107 20.51 -8.50 21.87
N MET A 108 19.82 -8.32 20.73
CA MET A 108 19.64 -9.36 19.72
C MET A 108 19.30 -8.74 18.35
N ARG A 109 19.33 -9.54 17.29
CA ARG A 109 18.78 -9.12 15.98
C ARG A 109 17.27 -8.90 16.12
N VAL A 110 16.72 -7.93 15.39
CA VAL A 110 15.29 -7.59 15.51
C VAL A 110 14.39 -8.63 14.81
N GLY A 111 14.85 -9.30 13.76
CA GLY A 111 14.02 -10.25 12.99
C GLY A 111 13.30 -11.34 13.81
N PRO A 112 13.94 -12.01 14.80
CA PRO A 112 13.23 -12.91 15.72
C PRO A 112 12.16 -12.23 16.58
N LEU A 113 12.36 -10.97 16.99
CA LEU A 113 11.33 -10.21 17.74
C LEU A 113 10.14 -9.91 16.84
N TYR A 114 10.37 -9.41 15.62
CA TYR A 114 9.30 -9.12 14.67
C TYR A 114 8.44 -10.34 14.34
N ARG A 115 9.07 -11.51 14.17
CA ARG A 115 8.34 -12.75 13.91
C ARG A 115 7.48 -13.21 15.09
N ARG A 116 7.83 -12.87 16.33
CA ARG A 116 7.13 -13.34 17.53
C ARG A 116 6.11 -12.32 18.05
N PHE A 117 6.39 -11.03 17.93
CA PHE A 117 5.63 -9.96 18.59
C PHE A 117 5.05 -8.92 17.61
N GLY A 118 5.20 -9.15 16.30
CA GLY A 118 4.89 -8.14 15.28
C GLY A 118 6.02 -7.12 15.12
N ASP A 119 6.01 -6.40 14.00
CA ASP A 119 6.93 -5.30 13.77
C ASP A 119 6.41 -3.97 14.34
N CYS A 120 7.02 -2.86 13.92
CA CYS A 120 6.62 -1.52 14.36
C CYS A 120 5.98 -0.71 13.22
N GLU A 121 5.43 -1.37 12.19
CA GLU A 121 4.69 -0.68 11.13
C GLU A 121 3.42 -0.04 11.72
N GLY A 122 3.10 1.19 11.32
CA GLY A 122 1.98 1.94 11.88
C GLY A 122 2.26 2.69 13.19
N ASP A 123 3.39 2.44 13.88
CA ASP A 123 3.76 3.16 15.12
C ASP A 123 4.09 4.65 14.90
N GLY A 124 4.28 5.07 13.65
CA GLY A 124 4.56 6.47 13.28
C GLY A 124 5.83 7.06 13.90
N TRP A 125 5.87 8.40 13.96
CA TRP A 125 7.01 9.19 14.43
C TRP A 125 6.71 10.04 15.67
N PHE A 126 5.49 10.58 15.77
CA PHE A 126 5.10 11.58 16.76
C PHE A 126 4.51 10.95 18.03
N TRP A 127 5.29 10.11 18.72
CA TRP A 127 4.85 9.35 19.90
C TRP A 127 4.36 10.17 21.11
N GLU A 128 4.58 11.48 21.10
CA GLU A 128 4.04 12.41 22.10
C GLU A 128 2.55 12.71 21.85
N GLU A 129 2.10 12.62 20.61
CA GLU A 129 0.72 12.85 20.18
C GLU A 129 0.01 11.51 19.94
N GLU A 130 0.69 10.58 19.25
CA GLU A 130 0.19 9.26 18.87
C GLU A 130 1.14 8.18 19.41
N PRO A 131 0.94 7.70 20.65
CA PRO A 131 1.75 6.64 21.22
C PRO A 131 1.71 5.38 20.36
N PRO A 132 2.84 4.66 20.20
CA PRO A 132 2.87 3.46 19.39
C PRO A 132 2.06 2.33 20.04
N GLU A 133 1.42 1.53 19.19
CA GLU A 133 0.57 0.40 19.60
C GLU A 133 1.32 -0.93 19.58
N SER A 134 2.44 -1.02 18.84
CA SER A 134 3.20 -2.26 18.75
C SER A 134 3.86 -2.64 20.08
N VAL A 135 4.05 -3.95 20.29
CA VAL A 135 4.71 -4.50 21.49
C VAL A 135 6.12 -3.91 21.69
N LEU A 136 6.87 -3.74 20.59
CA LEU A 136 8.21 -3.15 20.65
C LEU A 136 8.16 -1.63 20.78
N GLY A 137 7.15 -0.97 20.20
CA GLY A 137 6.84 0.44 20.41
C GLY A 137 6.64 0.75 21.88
N GLU A 138 5.85 -0.07 22.60
CA GLU A 138 5.60 0.07 24.03
C GLU A 138 6.90 0.13 24.86
N LEU A 139 7.86 -0.77 24.56
CA LEU A 139 9.17 -0.82 25.21
C LEU A 139 10.05 0.38 24.88
N ARG A 140 9.98 0.87 23.63
CA ARG A 140 10.76 2.00 23.14
C ARG A 140 10.26 3.31 23.72
N THR A 141 8.95 3.49 23.82
CA THR A 141 8.34 4.67 24.44
C THR A 141 8.69 4.76 25.91
N ARG A 142 8.88 3.64 26.62
CA ARG A 142 9.39 3.64 28.02
C ARG A 142 10.92 3.71 28.13
N ALA A 143 11.63 3.90 27.02
CA ALA A 143 13.10 3.95 26.94
C ALA A 143 13.82 2.71 27.49
N LEU A 144 13.17 1.54 27.46
CA LEU A 144 13.75 0.26 27.88
C LEU A 144 14.49 -0.44 26.75
N LEU A 145 14.05 -0.22 25.50
CA LEU A 145 14.58 -0.84 24.30
C LEU A 145 14.88 0.21 23.23
N PHE A 146 15.97 0.01 22.48
CA PHE A 146 16.35 0.86 21.36
C PHE A 146 16.67 0.01 20.14
N ILE A 147 16.25 0.47 18.96
CA ILE A 147 16.53 -0.18 17.68
C ILE A 147 17.50 0.67 16.87
N GLY A 148 18.49 0.02 16.26
CA GLY A 148 19.48 0.66 15.41
C GLY A 148 20.27 -0.37 14.58
N LYS A 149 21.18 0.08 13.73
CA LYS A 149 22.14 -0.78 13.04
C LYS A 149 23.41 -1.00 13.85
N ALA A 150 23.83 -2.26 13.99
CA ALA A 150 25.11 -2.60 14.61
C ALA A 150 25.84 -3.70 13.81
N PRO A 151 27.19 -3.67 13.76
CA PRO A 151 27.97 -4.77 13.21
C PRO A 151 27.85 -6.00 14.12
N VAL A 152 27.46 -7.13 13.53
CA VAL A 152 27.41 -8.45 14.17
C VAL A 152 28.22 -9.41 13.30
N GLY A 153 29.46 -9.68 13.70
CA GLY A 153 30.42 -10.38 12.85
C GLY A 153 30.86 -9.51 11.67
N SER A 154 30.73 -10.03 10.44
CA SER A 154 31.15 -9.33 9.22
C SER A 154 30.06 -8.48 8.54
N ARG A 155 28.83 -8.46 9.09
CA ARG A 155 27.69 -7.75 8.49
C ARG A 155 27.00 -6.85 9.51
N SER A 156 26.37 -5.78 9.03
CA SER A 156 25.51 -4.91 9.84
C SER A 156 24.08 -5.42 9.83
N TYR A 157 23.45 -5.46 10.99
CA TYR A 157 22.05 -5.87 11.16
C TYR A 157 21.29 -4.85 11.99
N HIS A 158 19.97 -4.78 11.79
CA HIS A 158 19.09 -4.18 12.78
C HIS A 158 19.12 -5.01 14.06
N VAL A 159 19.44 -4.35 15.17
CA VAL A 159 19.50 -4.95 16.50
C VAL A 159 18.62 -4.17 17.46
N ALA A 160 17.98 -4.90 18.36
CA ALA A 160 17.33 -4.35 19.53
C ALA A 160 18.33 -4.40 20.69
N VAL A 161 18.46 -3.30 21.44
CA VAL A 161 19.45 -3.15 22.51
C VAL A 161 18.78 -2.61 23.76
N VAL A 162 18.97 -3.32 24.87
CA VAL A 162 18.67 -2.82 26.21
C VAL A 162 19.92 -2.11 26.75
N PRO A 163 19.81 -0.88 27.27
CA PRO A 163 20.94 -0.17 27.86
C PRO A 163 21.65 -0.97 28.94
N LYS A 164 22.99 -0.97 28.91
CA LYS A 164 23.78 -1.88 29.73
C LYS A 164 23.54 -1.73 31.24
N GLU A 165 23.24 -0.52 31.70
CA GLU A 165 22.98 -0.23 33.12
C GLU A 165 21.66 -0.84 33.60
N LEU A 166 20.69 -1.02 32.71
CA LEU A 166 19.36 -1.55 33.05
C LEU A 166 19.34 -3.08 33.06
N ARG A 167 20.23 -3.75 32.32
CA ARG A 167 20.23 -5.21 32.15
C ARG A 167 20.19 -6.01 33.46
N PRO A 168 21.11 -5.78 34.44
CA PRO A 168 21.09 -6.56 35.68
C PRO A 168 19.80 -6.31 36.48
N LEU A 169 19.35 -5.05 36.58
CA LEU A 169 18.13 -4.69 37.29
C LEU A 169 16.89 -5.32 36.64
N LEU A 170 16.80 -5.27 35.31
CA LEU A 170 15.71 -5.87 34.55
C LEU A 170 15.70 -7.39 34.66
N ALA A 171 16.87 -8.04 34.68
CA ALA A 171 16.95 -9.49 34.87
C ALA A 171 16.38 -9.92 36.23
N GLU A 172 16.70 -9.19 37.30
CA GLU A 172 16.15 -9.43 38.64
C GLU A 172 14.63 -9.22 38.67
N ILE A 173 14.14 -8.08 38.17
CA ILE A 173 12.71 -7.75 38.16
C ILE A 173 11.91 -8.76 37.34
N LEU A 174 12.40 -9.13 36.14
CA LEU A 174 11.70 -10.08 35.27
C LEU A 174 11.70 -11.50 35.84
N ALA A 175 12.67 -11.88 36.67
CA ALA A 175 12.68 -13.19 37.33
C ALA A 175 11.57 -13.33 38.37
N GLU A 176 11.12 -12.23 38.98
CA GLU A 176 10.00 -12.22 39.94
C GLU A 176 8.63 -12.32 39.26
N ILE A 177 8.55 -11.96 37.98
CA ILE A 177 7.32 -11.94 37.20
C ILE A 177 7.23 -13.26 36.42
N PRO A 178 6.18 -14.07 36.59
CA PRO A 178 6.02 -15.30 35.80
C PRO A 178 5.99 -14.96 34.31
N PRO A 179 6.62 -15.78 33.44
CA PRO A 179 6.57 -15.56 32.01
C PRO A 179 5.12 -15.56 31.53
N ALA A 180 4.82 -14.73 30.52
CA ALA A 180 3.53 -14.80 29.86
C ALA A 180 3.34 -16.21 29.28
N PRO A 181 2.10 -16.73 29.20
CA PRO A 181 1.86 -17.92 28.38
C PRO A 181 2.40 -17.65 26.98
N GLU A 182 3.11 -18.62 26.39
CA GLU A 182 3.66 -18.44 25.05
C GLU A 182 2.53 -18.02 24.10
N PRO A 183 2.74 -16.99 23.24
CA PRO A 183 1.78 -16.69 22.20
C PRO A 183 1.56 -17.97 21.40
N PRO A 184 0.31 -18.28 21.02
CA PRO A 184 0.00 -19.52 20.34
C PRO A 184 0.94 -19.67 19.15
N GLU A 185 1.55 -20.86 19.02
CA GLU A 185 2.38 -21.19 17.88
C GLU A 185 1.63 -20.77 16.60
N LEU A 186 2.33 -20.15 15.64
CA LEU A 186 1.73 -19.78 14.36
C LEU A 186 1.40 -21.07 13.60
N THR A 187 0.26 -21.66 13.94
CA THR A 187 -0.30 -22.82 13.29
C THR A 187 -1.06 -22.36 12.05
N ARG A 188 -1.38 -23.30 11.17
CA ARG A 188 -2.23 -23.02 10.01
C ARG A 188 -3.60 -22.51 10.42
N ASP A 189 -4.16 -23.02 11.52
CA ASP A 189 -5.48 -22.63 12.01
C ASP A 189 -5.47 -21.20 12.55
N VAL A 190 -4.41 -20.81 13.28
CA VAL A 190 -4.22 -19.44 13.75
C VAL A 190 -4.02 -18.48 12.57
N ALA A 191 -3.16 -18.83 11.61
CA ALA A 191 -2.95 -18.00 10.41
C ALA A 191 -4.23 -17.85 9.59
N LEU A 192 -4.99 -18.93 9.41
CA LEU A 192 -6.27 -18.91 8.71
C LEU A 192 -7.27 -18.00 9.43
N ALA A 193 -7.46 -18.16 10.74
CA ALA A 193 -8.36 -17.33 11.52
C ALA A 193 -7.99 -15.84 11.42
N ASN A 194 -6.70 -15.51 11.54
CA ASN A 194 -6.21 -14.14 11.42
C ASN A 194 -6.50 -13.53 10.04
N VAL A 195 -6.26 -14.28 8.96
CA VAL A 195 -6.50 -13.75 7.60
C VAL A 195 -7.98 -13.56 7.33
N LEU A 196 -8.82 -14.53 7.74
CA LEU A 196 -10.26 -14.43 7.58
C LEU A 196 -10.83 -13.23 8.33
N GLU A 197 -10.32 -12.95 9.53
CA GLU A 197 -10.71 -11.77 10.30
C GLU A 197 -10.35 -10.47 9.57
N ARG A 198 -9.13 -10.37 9.03
CA ARG A 198 -8.66 -9.18 8.29
C ARG A 198 -9.44 -8.96 6.99
N ILE A 199 -9.78 -10.03 6.28
CA ILE A 199 -10.65 -9.97 5.11
C ILE A 199 -12.03 -9.45 5.53
N ARG A 200 -12.62 -10.03 6.58
CA ARG A 200 -13.92 -9.61 7.09
C ARG A 200 -13.91 -8.12 7.43
N GLN A 201 -12.93 -7.69 8.20
CA GLN A 201 -12.77 -6.29 8.60
C GLN A 201 -12.70 -5.37 7.37
N TYR A 202 -11.89 -5.71 6.37
CA TYR A 202 -11.78 -4.91 5.15
C TYR A 202 -13.13 -4.72 4.43
N TYR A 203 -13.86 -5.82 4.21
CA TYR A 203 -15.15 -5.74 3.50
C TYR A 203 -16.28 -5.12 4.36
N GLU A 204 -16.22 -5.21 5.68
CA GLU A 204 -17.24 -4.62 6.56
C GLU A 204 -16.99 -3.13 6.84
N GLU A 205 -15.73 -2.70 6.88
CA GLU A 205 -15.36 -1.32 7.25
C GLU A 205 -15.08 -0.40 6.06
N HIS A 206 -14.68 -0.96 4.90
CA HIS A 206 -14.20 -0.15 3.77
C HIS A 206 -15.00 -0.31 2.47
N ILE A 207 -15.93 -1.26 2.40
CA ILE A 207 -16.71 -1.54 1.19
C ILE A 207 -18.20 -1.33 1.48
N ASP A 208 -18.77 -0.26 0.91
CA ASP A 208 -20.21 0.02 0.93
C ASP A 208 -20.87 -0.12 -0.46
N TRP A 209 -20.09 -0.50 -1.48
CA TRP A 209 -20.54 -0.85 -2.83
C TRP A 209 -20.59 -2.38 -3.05
N GLU A 210 -21.06 -2.82 -4.22
CA GLU A 210 -20.98 -4.22 -4.64
C GLU A 210 -19.61 -4.49 -5.31
N PRO A 211 -18.66 -5.17 -4.65
CA PRO A 211 -17.32 -5.36 -5.17
C PRO A 211 -17.29 -6.45 -6.25
N LEU A 212 -16.42 -6.29 -7.25
CA LEU A 212 -16.25 -7.27 -8.32
C LEU A 212 -15.71 -8.61 -7.78
N ILE A 213 -14.81 -8.54 -6.80
CA ILE A 213 -14.35 -9.70 -6.04
C ILE A 213 -15.00 -9.66 -4.67
N GLY A 214 -16.05 -10.47 -4.47
CA GLY A 214 -16.73 -10.57 -3.18
C GLY A 214 -15.91 -11.25 -2.08
N ARG A 215 -16.20 -10.90 -0.82
CA ARG A 215 -15.58 -11.45 0.40
C ARG A 215 -15.48 -12.98 0.38
N GLU A 216 -16.59 -13.65 0.07
CA GLU A 216 -16.66 -15.12 0.08
C GLU A 216 -15.70 -15.76 -0.92
N THR A 217 -15.41 -15.09 -2.03
CA THR A 217 -14.48 -15.58 -3.04
C THR A 217 -13.04 -15.57 -2.53
N ILE A 218 -12.62 -14.50 -1.84
CA ILE A 218 -11.31 -14.42 -1.20
C ILE A 218 -11.22 -15.42 -0.05
N GLU A 219 -12.20 -15.47 0.85
CA GLU A 219 -12.21 -16.42 1.96
C GLU A 219 -12.09 -17.87 1.47
N ALA A 220 -12.81 -18.23 0.40
CA ALA A 220 -12.73 -19.56 -0.20
C ALA A 220 -11.31 -19.88 -0.69
N PHE A 221 -10.63 -18.92 -1.32
CA PHE A 221 -9.24 -19.08 -1.75
C PHE A 221 -8.28 -19.29 -0.56
N ILE A 222 -8.41 -18.49 0.50
CA ILE A 222 -7.55 -18.64 1.69
C ILE A 222 -7.79 -19.99 2.38
N ARG A 223 -9.04 -20.43 2.50
CA ARG A 223 -9.39 -21.77 3.01
C ARG A 223 -8.80 -22.87 2.12
N HIS A 224 -8.85 -22.70 0.80
CA HIS A 224 -8.26 -23.62 -0.16
C HIS A 224 -6.74 -23.77 0.02
N LEU A 225 -6.01 -22.66 0.24
CA LEU A 225 -4.57 -22.70 0.56
C LEU A 225 -4.29 -23.49 1.85
N ALA A 226 -5.08 -23.24 2.90
CA ALA A 226 -4.94 -23.96 4.17
C ALA A 226 -5.20 -25.47 4.03
N GLN A 227 -6.23 -25.84 3.26
CA GLN A 227 -6.59 -27.23 2.96
C GLN A 227 -5.53 -27.94 2.14
N LYS A 228 -4.87 -27.26 1.18
CA LYS A 228 -3.73 -27.80 0.42
C LYS A 228 -2.45 -27.94 1.26
N GLY A 229 -2.48 -27.55 2.54
CA GLY A 229 -1.35 -27.73 3.46
C GLY A 229 -0.26 -26.66 3.31
N GLU A 230 -0.61 -25.49 2.78
CA GLU A 230 0.33 -24.38 2.67
C GLU A 230 0.81 -23.90 4.03
N LYS A 231 2.02 -23.37 4.06
CA LYS A 231 2.63 -22.88 5.31
C LYS A 231 1.84 -21.69 5.87
N PRO A 232 1.76 -21.55 7.21
CA PRO A 232 1.07 -20.43 7.86
C PRO A 232 1.47 -19.06 7.31
N GLU A 233 2.75 -18.82 7.06
CA GLU A 233 3.26 -17.55 6.53
C GLU A 233 2.74 -17.27 5.11
N LYS A 234 2.55 -18.31 4.29
CA LYS A 234 2.00 -18.16 2.94
C LYS A 234 0.50 -17.85 2.98
N ILE A 235 -0.21 -18.41 3.95
CA ILE A 235 -1.63 -18.10 4.18
C ILE A 235 -1.77 -16.62 4.58
N LEU A 236 -0.97 -16.15 5.55
CA LEU A 236 -0.92 -14.74 5.94
C LEU A 236 -0.60 -13.83 4.74
N GLN A 237 0.42 -14.18 3.97
CA GLN A 237 0.91 -13.37 2.84
C GLN A 237 -0.08 -13.31 1.67
N ALA A 238 -0.93 -14.32 1.49
CA ALA A 238 -1.85 -14.37 0.35
C ALA A 238 -2.84 -13.20 0.34
N TRP A 239 -3.31 -12.76 1.51
CA TRP A 239 -4.17 -11.58 1.61
C TRP A 239 -3.43 -10.29 1.30
N GLU A 240 -2.22 -10.09 1.85
CA GLU A 240 -1.38 -8.92 1.53
C GLU A 240 -1.13 -8.78 0.03
N ASP A 241 -0.97 -9.90 -0.65
CA ASP A 241 -0.66 -9.93 -2.07
C ASP A 241 -1.92 -9.69 -2.94
N LEU A 242 -3.09 -10.13 -2.48
CA LEU A 242 -4.36 -9.99 -3.22
C LEU A 242 -5.08 -8.68 -2.93
N TRP A 243 -4.97 -8.11 -1.74
CA TRP A 243 -5.70 -6.91 -1.36
C TRP A 243 -5.48 -5.73 -2.33
N PRO A 244 -4.23 -5.40 -2.76
CA PRO A 244 -4.02 -4.36 -3.76
C PRO A 244 -4.59 -4.69 -5.15
N PHE A 245 -4.76 -5.98 -5.45
CA PHE A 245 -5.40 -6.44 -6.69
C PHE A 245 -6.92 -6.30 -6.61
N VAL A 246 -7.53 -6.60 -5.45
CA VAL A 246 -8.97 -6.38 -5.23
C VAL A 246 -9.32 -4.91 -5.45
N ILE A 247 -8.56 -3.98 -4.87
CA ILE A 247 -8.77 -2.54 -5.07
C ILE A 247 -8.62 -2.16 -6.55
N TYR A 248 -7.63 -2.73 -7.25
CA TYR A 248 -7.44 -2.49 -8.68
C TYR A 248 -8.65 -2.95 -9.52
N MET A 249 -9.18 -4.14 -9.24
CA MET A 249 -10.33 -4.70 -9.95
C MET A 249 -11.62 -3.90 -9.73
N ASP A 250 -11.73 -3.14 -8.63
CA ASP A 250 -12.85 -2.24 -8.37
C ASP A 250 -12.60 -0.80 -8.91
N HIS A 251 -11.37 -0.48 -9.34
CA HIS A 251 -11.05 0.88 -9.81
C HIS A 251 -11.63 1.18 -11.20
N ASP A 252 -11.64 0.19 -12.10
CA ASP A 252 -12.06 0.35 -13.49
C ASP A 252 -13.06 -0.77 -13.89
N VAL A 253 -14.11 -0.96 -13.09
CA VAL A 253 -15.14 -2.00 -13.30
C VAL A 253 -15.74 -1.95 -14.71
N ASP A 254 -15.81 -0.76 -15.33
CA ASP A 254 -16.32 -0.58 -16.69
C ASP A 254 -15.43 -1.24 -17.77
N GLU A 255 -14.12 -1.38 -17.54
CA GLU A 255 -13.20 -2.04 -18.48
C GLU A 255 -13.16 -3.57 -18.30
N HIS A 256 -13.53 -4.06 -17.13
CA HIS A 256 -13.59 -5.48 -16.80
C HIS A 256 -14.77 -5.78 -15.88
N PRO A 257 -16.00 -5.82 -16.43
CA PRO A 257 -17.22 -5.99 -15.64
C PRO A 257 -17.32 -7.38 -15.00
N THR A 258 -16.52 -8.34 -15.50
CA THR A 258 -16.37 -9.66 -14.87
C THR A 258 -14.89 -10.00 -14.69
N LEU A 259 -14.62 -10.96 -13.80
CA LEU A 259 -13.27 -11.50 -13.63
C LEU A 259 -12.74 -12.20 -14.88
N ASP A 260 -13.62 -12.64 -15.78
CA ASP A 260 -13.24 -13.29 -17.05
C ASP A 260 -12.79 -12.30 -18.13
N ASP A 261 -13.08 -11.00 -17.94
CA ASP A 261 -12.77 -9.94 -18.90
C ASP A 261 -11.33 -9.43 -18.79
N ILE A 262 -10.60 -9.82 -17.74
CA ILE A 262 -9.22 -9.37 -17.54
C ILE A 262 -8.33 -9.69 -18.76
N LYS A 263 -7.51 -8.71 -19.15
CA LYS A 263 -6.56 -8.82 -20.24
C LYS A 263 -5.13 -8.82 -19.71
N PRO A 264 -4.15 -9.39 -20.45
CA PRO A 264 -2.75 -9.41 -20.03
C PRO A 264 -2.16 -8.03 -19.66
N TYR A 265 -2.56 -6.97 -20.36
CA TYR A 265 -2.06 -5.62 -20.08
C TYR A 265 -2.64 -5.03 -18.78
N HIS A 266 -3.83 -5.44 -18.32
CA HIS A 266 -4.36 -5.02 -17.02
C HIS A 266 -3.42 -5.40 -15.87
N LEU A 267 -2.81 -6.59 -15.92
CA LEU A 267 -1.81 -7.00 -14.92
C LEU A 267 -0.53 -6.15 -14.98
N SER A 268 -0.17 -5.68 -16.18
CA SER A 268 0.96 -4.77 -16.38
C SER A 268 0.64 -3.38 -15.82
N GLU A 269 -0.54 -2.85 -16.12
CA GLU A 269 -1.02 -1.56 -15.63
C GLU A 269 -1.18 -1.57 -14.12
N TRP A 270 -1.69 -2.65 -13.54
CA TRP A 270 -1.78 -2.85 -12.11
C TRP A 270 -0.42 -2.64 -11.42
N VAL A 271 0.63 -3.32 -11.86
CA VAL A 271 1.94 -3.28 -11.18
C VAL A 271 2.81 -2.08 -11.56
N HIS A 272 2.64 -1.49 -12.76
CA HIS A 272 3.46 -0.37 -13.23
C HIS A 272 2.82 0.99 -13.07
N LEU A 273 1.49 1.07 -13.08
CA LEU A 273 0.75 2.34 -13.02
C LEU A 273 -0.08 2.45 -11.74
N PHE A 274 -0.93 1.46 -11.47
CA PHE A 274 -1.86 1.54 -10.35
C PHE A 274 -1.13 1.49 -9.01
N ILE A 275 -0.30 0.45 -8.77
CA ILE A 275 0.38 0.29 -7.49
C ILE A 275 1.24 1.52 -7.13
N PRO A 276 2.14 2.01 -8.01
CA PRO A 276 2.98 3.16 -7.69
C PRO A 276 2.22 4.48 -7.50
N ARG A 277 1.01 4.61 -8.08
CA ARG A 277 0.18 5.82 -7.94
C ARG A 277 -0.70 5.77 -6.69
N LYS A 278 -1.26 4.60 -6.36
CA LYS A 278 -2.24 4.44 -5.28
C LYS A 278 -1.63 4.10 -3.94
N PHE A 279 -0.53 3.35 -3.92
CA PHE A 279 0.13 2.97 -2.68
C PHE A 279 1.44 3.73 -2.54
N ILE A 280 1.54 4.49 -1.46
CA ILE A 280 2.79 5.15 -1.07
C ILE A 280 3.66 4.13 -0.33
N VAL A 281 3.97 3.00 -0.97
CA VAL A 281 4.80 1.92 -0.41
C VAL A 281 5.90 1.60 -1.42
N ASP A 282 7.15 1.53 -0.95
CA ASP A 282 8.28 1.13 -1.78
C ASP A 282 8.30 -0.41 -1.96
N TRP A 283 7.42 -0.88 -2.84
CA TRP A 283 7.30 -2.30 -3.17
C TRP A 283 8.56 -2.79 -3.88
N LYS A 284 9.25 -3.77 -3.28
CA LYS A 284 10.44 -4.33 -3.94
C LYS A 284 10.00 -5.18 -5.12
N LEU A 285 10.89 -5.31 -6.11
CA LEU A 285 10.68 -6.20 -7.26
C LEU A 285 10.33 -7.64 -6.86
N ALA A 286 10.85 -8.14 -5.73
CA ALA A 286 10.50 -9.46 -5.23
C ALA A 286 9.05 -9.56 -4.75
N ASP A 287 8.52 -8.48 -4.17
CA ASP A 287 7.15 -8.40 -3.69
C ASP A 287 6.18 -8.35 -4.86
N LEU A 288 6.41 -7.47 -5.84
CA LEU A 288 5.56 -7.38 -7.04
C LEU A 288 5.49 -8.70 -7.83
N ARG A 289 6.62 -9.43 -7.94
CA ARG A 289 6.62 -10.76 -8.56
C ARG A 289 5.85 -11.80 -7.76
N ARG A 290 5.88 -11.69 -6.42
CA ARG A 290 5.13 -12.60 -5.55
C ARG A 290 3.63 -12.31 -5.69
N MET A 291 3.23 -11.04 -5.68
CA MET A 291 1.84 -10.60 -5.89
C MET A 291 1.28 -11.11 -7.21
N LEU A 292 1.99 -10.90 -8.33
CA LEU A 292 1.58 -11.42 -9.65
C LEU A 292 1.37 -12.95 -9.64
N ARG A 293 2.25 -13.69 -8.97
CA ARG A 293 2.10 -15.16 -8.85
C ARG A 293 0.92 -15.56 -7.97
N THR A 294 0.67 -14.83 -6.89
CA THR A 294 -0.50 -15.03 -6.04
C THR A 294 -1.79 -14.78 -6.84
N VAL A 295 -1.84 -13.74 -7.69
CA VAL A 295 -2.96 -13.50 -8.61
C VAL A 295 -3.13 -14.64 -9.62
N ALA A 296 -2.06 -15.15 -10.23
CA ALA A 296 -2.16 -16.32 -11.11
C ALA A 296 -2.71 -17.56 -10.40
N HIS A 297 -2.28 -17.83 -9.16
CA HIS A 297 -2.81 -18.93 -8.36
C HIS A 297 -4.28 -18.73 -7.98
N PHE A 298 -4.67 -17.49 -7.70
CA PHE A 298 -6.06 -17.14 -7.41
C PHE A 298 -6.95 -17.39 -8.64
N TYR A 299 -6.54 -16.93 -9.83
CA TYR A 299 -7.27 -17.19 -11.07
C TYR A 299 -7.37 -18.68 -11.43
N ALA A 300 -6.30 -19.44 -11.19
CA ALA A 300 -6.34 -20.90 -11.35
C ALA A 300 -7.37 -21.54 -10.41
N PHE A 301 -7.40 -21.13 -9.14
CA PHE A 301 -8.41 -21.57 -8.18
C PHE A 301 -9.84 -21.21 -8.61
N LEU A 302 -10.07 -19.98 -9.10
CA LEU A 302 -11.40 -19.56 -9.56
C LEU A 302 -11.89 -20.40 -10.74
N ALA A 303 -11.00 -20.72 -11.68
CA ALA A 303 -11.32 -21.59 -12.80
C ALA A 303 -11.56 -23.05 -12.38
N GLU A 304 -10.77 -23.57 -11.43
CA GLU A 304 -10.94 -24.92 -10.86
C GLU A 304 -12.31 -25.07 -10.16
N GLU A 305 -12.74 -24.05 -9.41
CA GLU A 305 -13.99 -24.05 -8.64
C GLU A 305 -15.20 -23.52 -9.43
N GLY A 306 -15.03 -23.09 -10.68
CA GLY A 306 -16.10 -22.54 -11.51
C GLY A 306 -16.65 -21.20 -11.02
N ARG A 307 -15.84 -20.37 -10.36
CA ARG A 307 -16.22 -19.09 -9.75
C ARG A 307 -16.05 -17.91 -10.70
N GLY A 308 -16.79 -17.93 -11.81
CA GLY A 308 -16.87 -16.80 -12.75
C GLY A 308 -15.62 -16.54 -13.58
N VAL A 309 -14.66 -17.47 -13.60
CA VAL A 309 -13.45 -17.41 -14.42
C VAL A 309 -13.36 -18.68 -15.27
N SER A 310 -13.14 -18.53 -16.57
CA SER A 310 -12.93 -19.64 -17.47
C SER A 310 -11.50 -20.19 -17.37
N LYS A 311 -11.32 -21.46 -17.74
CA LYS A 311 -9.99 -22.07 -17.83
C LYS A 311 -9.07 -21.28 -18.79
N ALA A 312 -9.61 -20.81 -19.90
CA ALA A 312 -8.87 -20.01 -20.88
C ALA A 312 -8.38 -18.69 -20.26
N THR A 313 -9.18 -18.01 -19.45
CA THR A 313 -8.74 -16.81 -18.74
C THR A 313 -7.66 -17.11 -17.71
N ALA A 314 -7.82 -18.17 -16.91
CA ALA A 314 -6.78 -18.56 -15.96
C ALA A 314 -5.44 -18.89 -16.65
N GLU A 315 -5.47 -19.60 -17.79
CA GLU A 315 -4.28 -19.87 -18.61
C GLU A 315 -3.65 -18.57 -19.15
N ARG A 316 -4.46 -17.64 -19.69
CA ARG A 316 -3.97 -16.32 -20.16
C ARG A 316 -3.34 -15.49 -19.03
N VAL A 317 -3.94 -15.49 -17.84
CA VAL A 317 -3.40 -14.78 -16.67
C VAL A 317 -2.06 -15.38 -16.26
N ALA A 318 -1.94 -16.71 -16.24
CA ALA A 318 -0.68 -17.38 -15.94
C ALA A 318 0.42 -17.02 -16.96
N GLU A 319 0.12 -17.06 -18.26
CA GLU A 319 1.07 -16.67 -19.32
C GLU A 319 1.50 -15.19 -19.23
N ALA A 320 0.56 -14.30 -18.92
CA ALA A 320 0.85 -12.89 -18.72
C ALA A 320 1.76 -12.68 -17.50
N VAL A 321 1.48 -13.35 -16.39
CA VAL A 321 2.32 -13.31 -15.18
C VAL A 321 3.72 -13.83 -15.49
N ASP A 322 3.86 -14.95 -16.18
CA ASP A 322 5.17 -15.49 -16.58
C ASP A 322 5.95 -14.49 -17.45
N THR A 323 5.28 -13.84 -18.40
CA THR A 323 5.86 -12.78 -19.22
C THR A 323 6.37 -11.62 -18.36
N LEU A 324 5.55 -11.13 -17.42
CA LEU A 324 5.88 -10.02 -16.52
C LEU A 324 7.02 -10.37 -15.54
N VAL A 325 7.07 -11.59 -15.00
CA VAL A 325 8.07 -11.95 -13.97
C VAL A 325 9.38 -12.49 -14.55
N SER A 326 9.40 -12.91 -15.83
CA SER A 326 10.57 -13.53 -16.48
C SER A 326 11.84 -12.66 -16.51
N PRO A 327 11.81 -11.32 -16.72
CA PRO A 327 13.03 -10.54 -16.80
C PRO A 327 13.67 -10.42 -15.41
N LYS A 328 15.00 -10.54 -15.31
CA LYS A 328 15.68 -10.66 -14.00
C LYS A 328 15.76 -9.34 -13.22
N ARG A 329 15.95 -8.20 -13.89
CA ARG A 329 16.29 -6.91 -13.26
C ARG A 329 15.11 -5.96 -13.05
N LYS A 330 14.03 -6.16 -13.80
CA LYS A 330 12.79 -5.38 -13.73
C LYS A 330 11.62 -6.30 -14.07
N LEU A 331 10.39 -5.85 -13.85
CA LEU A 331 9.23 -6.52 -14.44
C LEU A 331 9.23 -6.32 -15.95
N GLY A 332 8.72 -7.31 -16.67
CA GLY A 332 8.29 -7.16 -18.05
C GLY A 332 7.16 -6.15 -18.16
N VAL A 333 6.84 -5.75 -19.38
CA VAL A 333 5.74 -4.83 -19.67
C VAL A 333 4.91 -5.46 -20.77
N ILE A 334 3.59 -5.49 -20.57
CA ILE A 334 2.62 -5.84 -21.60
C ILE A 334 1.84 -4.57 -21.89
N LEU A 335 2.02 -4.02 -23.07
CA LEU A 335 1.39 -2.76 -23.45
C LEU A 335 -0.08 -3.01 -23.79
N ARG A 336 -0.94 -2.08 -23.34
CA ARG A 336 -2.30 -1.97 -23.87
C ARG A 336 -2.22 -1.77 -25.39
N PRO A 337 -3.01 -2.50 -26.19
CA PRO A 337 -3.07 -2.26 -27.62
C PRO A 337 -3.48 -0.81 -27.90
N PRO A 338 -2.89 -0.15 -28.92
CA PRO A 338 -3.34 1.17 -29.33
C PRO A 338 -4.84 1.14 -29.62
N PRO A 339 -5.60 2.14 -29.16
CA PRO A 339 -7.04 2.17 -29.41
C PRO A 339 -7.32 2.34 -30.91
N LYS A 340 -8.45 1.81 -31.35
CA LYS A 340 -8.93 1.89 -32.74
C LYS A 340 -9.87 3.07 -32.96
N GLY A 341 -10.53 3.55 -31.91
CA GLY A 341 -11.42 4.71 -31.92
C GLY A 341 -12.76 4.45 -31.25
N GLY A 342 -13.30 3.22 -31.31
CA GLY A 342 -14.62 2.88 -30.81
C GLY A 342 -14.69 2.55 -29.31
N GLU A 343 -13.55 2.56 -28.61
CA GLU A 343 -13.44 2.24 -27.19
C GLU A 343 -14.14 3.31 -26.34
N PRO A 344 -14.98 2.93 -25.34
CA PRO A 344 -15.53 3.87 -24.38
C PRO A 344 -14.43 4.57 -23.59
N ILE A 345 -14.65 5.85 -23.29
CA ILE A 345 -13.80 6.61 -22.34
C ILE A 345 -14.61 7.31 -21.25
N LEU A 346 -15.88 7.57 -21.51
CA LEU A 346 -16.76 8.27 -20.59
C LEU A 346 -18.22 7.95 -20.92
N GLU A 347 -18.99 7.66 -19.89
CA GLU A 347 -20.43 7.59 -19.95
C GLU A 347 -21.01 8.72 -19.10
N ILE A 348 -21.95 9.49 -19.65
CA ILE A 348 -22.67 10.52 -18.91
C ILE A 348 -24.17 10.23 -18.91
N HIS A 349 -24.80 10.47 -17.76
CA HIS A 349 -26.24 10.43 -17.62
C HIS A 349 -26.82 11.83 -17.80
N SER A 350 -27.40 12.10 -18.97
CA SER A 350 -28.11 13.33 -19.26
C SER A 350 -29.61 13.17 -18.99
N PRO A 351 -30.27 14.10 -18.28
CA PRO A 351 -31.72 14.11 -18.14
C PRO A 351 -32.46 14.22 -19.49
N GLU A 352 -31.85 14.85 -20.49
CA GLU A 352 -32.47 15.10 -21.80
C GLU A 352 -32.16 13.99 -22.82
N HIS A 353 -30.97 13.42 -22.76
CA HIS A 353 -30.47 12.47 -23.76
C HIS A 353 -30.34 11.03 -23.24
N GLY A 354 -30.61 10.79 -21.96
CA GLY A 354 -30.38 9.50 -21.33
C GLY A 354 -28.89 9.20 -21.17
N VAL A 355 -28.49 7.94 -21.38
CA VAL A 355 -27.10 7.50 -21.28
C VAL A 355 -26.37 7.84 -22.58
N VAL A 356 -25.32 8.66 -22.49
CA VAL A 356 -24.51 9.10 -23.63
C VAL A 356 -23.07 8.60 -23.45
N GLN A 357 -22.58 7.86 -24.43
CA GLN A 357 -21.24 7.26 -24.41
C GLN A 357 -20.29 8.00 -25.36
N PHE A 358 -19.17 8.47 -24.80
CA PHE A 358 -18.03 9.00 -25.53
C PHE A 358 -16.95 7.94 -25.72
N THR A 359 -16.20 8.10 -26.79
CA THR A 359 -15.23 7.15 -27.30
C THR A 359 -13.88 7.81 -27.56
N ILE A 360 -12.85 7.01 -27.83
CA ILE A 360 -11.53 7.50 -28.23
C ILE A 360 -11.60 8.43 -29.46
N ASN A 361 -12.51 8.20 -30.40
CA ASN A 361 -12.72 9.14 -31.52
C ASN A 361 -13.08 10.55 -31.03
N ASP A 362 -13.90 10.66 -29.98
CA ASP A 362 -14.31 11.95 -29.42
C ASP A 362 -13.16 12.65 -28.72
N TYR A 363 -12.36 11.87 -28.01
CA TYR A 363 -11.13 12.34 -27.36
C TYR A 363 -10.14 12.91 -28.36
N TRP A 364 -9.86 12.19 -29.46
CA TRP A 364 -8.97 12.69 -30.50
C TRP A 364 -9.52 13.95 -31.18
N LEU A 365 -10.83 14.02 -31.46
CA LEU A 365 -11.45 15.24 -31.97
C LEU A 365 -11.30 16.42 -31.00
N ALA A 366 -11.49 16.19 -29.70
CA ALA A 366 -11.30 17.21 -28.67
C ALA A 366 -9.85 17.70 -28.60
N ILE A 367 -8.86 16.79 -28.66
CA ILE A 367 -7.44 17.16 -28.70
C ILE A 367 -7.14 18.03 -29.91
N VAL A 368 -7.57 17.64 -31.12
CA VAL A 368 -7.31 18.41 -32.35
C VAL A 368 -8.00 19.77 -32.29
N CYS A 369 -9.24 19.82 -31.80
CA CYS A 369 -9.98 21.07 -31.60
C CYS A 369 -9.16 22.08 -30.77
N TYR A 370 -8.61 21.63 -29.64
CA TYR A 370 -7.90 22.52 -28.73
C TYR A 370 -6.48 22.82 -29.18
N ALA A 371 -5.77 21.81 -29.67
CA ALA A 371 -4.36 21.94 -30.05
C ALA A 371 -4.16 22.76 -31.34
N GLU A 372 -5.04 22.61 -32.34
CA GLU A 372 -4.90 23.28 -33.64
C GLU A 372 -5.92 24.39 -33.89
N HIS A 373 -7.13 24.27 -33.34
CA HIS A 373 -8.23 25.21 -33.59
C HIS A 373 -8.58 26.08 -32.37
N GLY A 374 -7.80 26.01 -31.28
CA GLY A 374 -7.99 26.85 -30.09
C GLY A 374 -9.35 26.66 -29.41
N GLY A 375 -9.97 25.49 -29.56
CA GLY A 375 -11.30 25.17 -29.03
C GLY A 375 -12.46 25.57 -29.96
N ASP A 376 -12.18 26.07 -31.17
CA ASP A 376 -13.22 26.40 -32.15
C ASP A 376 -13.73 25.13 -32.87
N TRP A 377 -14.81 24.57 -32.33
CA TRP A 377 -15.47 23.39 -32.90
C TRP A 377 -16.04 23.61 -34.30
N GLN A 378 -16.44 24.83 -34.65
CA GLN A 378 -16.92 25.14 -35.99
C GLN A 378 -15.76 25.12 -36.98
N ALA A 379 -14.61 25.69 -36.61
CA ALA A 379 -13.39 25.63 -37.40
C ALA A 379 -12.89 24.19 -37.57
N LEU A 380 -12.90 23.38 -36.50
CA LEU A 380 -12.58 21.95 -36.59
C LEU A 380 -13.54 21.23 -37.54
N ARG A 381 -14.85 21.50 -37.46
CA ARG A 381 -15.86 20.90 -38.34
C ARG A 381 -15.60 21.22 -39.81
N GLU A 382 -15.21 22.46 -40.13
CA GLU A 382 -14.84 22.86 -41.49
C GLU A 382 -13.55 22.19 -41.97
N ALA A 383 -12.56 22.03 -41.09
CA ALA A 383 -11.34 21.28 -41.38
C ALA A 383 -11.64 19.78 -41.62
N ALA A 384 -12.50 19.19 -40.79
CA ALA A 384 -12.91 17.80 -40.88
C ALA A 384 -13.52 17.48 -42.26
N GLY A 385 -14.26 18.41 -42.87
CA GLY A 385 -14.83 18.21 -44.21
C GLY A 385 -13.80 18.01 -45.34
N LYS A 386 -12.51 18.24 -45.08
CA LYS A 386 -11.41 18.18 -46.06
C LYS A 386 -10.45 17.01 -45.84
N VAL A 387 -10.63 16.21 -44.79
CA VAL A 387 -9.75 15.10 -44.44
C VAL A 387 -10.38 13.75 -44.76
N VAL A 388 -9.61 12.68 -44.56
CA VAL A 388 -10.09 11.29 -44.70
C VAL A 388 -11.32 11.08 -43.80
N ASP A 389 -12.38 10.51 -44.39
CA ASP A 389 -13.66 10.26 -43.70
C ASP A 389 -14.31 11.51 -43.09
N GLY A 390 -14.13 12.64 -43.77
CA GLY A 390 -14.53 13.94 -43.26
C GLY A 390 -16.00 14.08 -42.91
N LYS A 391 -16.90 13.42 -43.65
CA LYS A 391 -18.34 13.45 -43.34
C LYS A 391 -18.66 12.79 -42.01
N ALA A 392 -18.08 11.61 -41.72
CA ALA A 392 -18.31 10.92 -40.45
C ALA A 392 -17.72 11.72 -39.28
N LYS A 393 -16.54 12.33 -39.46
CA LYS A 393 -15.95 13.21 -38.45
C LYS A 393 -16.81 14.45 -38.20
N GLN A 394 -17.38 15.07 -39.24
CA GLN A 394 -18.33 16.18 -39.08
C GLN A 394 -19.58 15.76 -38.31
N GLU A 395 -20.17 14.61 -38.64
CA GLU A 395 -21.33 14.06 -37.90
C GLU A 395 -20.98 13.81 -36.43
N ARG A 396 -19.76 13.33 -36.14
CA ARG A 396 -19.32 13.10 -34.76
C ARG A 396 -19.05 14.40 -34.01
N ILE A 397 -18.49 15.42 -34.66
CA ILE A 397 -18.33 16.77 -34.09
C ILE A 397 -19.71 17.37 -33.76
N ASP A 398 -20.68 17.24 -34.67
CA ASP A 398 -22.06 17.68 -34.44
C ASP A 398 -22.67 16.96 -33.22
N PHE A 399 -22.37 15.67 -33.03
CA PHE A 399 -22.77 14.92 -31.85
C PHE A 399 -22.10 15.44 -30.55
N ILE A 400 -20.78 15.68 -30.54
CA ILE A 400 -20.09 16.18 -29.32
C ILE A 400 -20.64 17.55 -28.92
N THR A 401 -20.78 18.44 -29.90
CA THR A 401 -21.23 19.83 -29.66
C THR A 401 -22.68 19.92 -29.21
N SER A 402 -23.52 18.92 -29.50
CA SER A 402 -24.90 18.86 -29.00
C SER A 402 -25.01 18.39 -27.55
N HIS A 403 -23.91 17.99 -26.88
CA HIS A 403 -23.91 17.40 -25.53
C HIS A 403 -22.98 18.14 -24.54
N GLU A 404 -22.96 19.47 -24.58
CA GLU A 404 -22.18 20.37 -23.69
C GLU A 404 -20.65 20.18 -23.74
N PRO A 405 -19.98 20.69 -24.80
CA PRO A 405 -18.56 20.45 -25.06
C PRO A 405 -17.61 21.06 -24.00
N ASP A 406 -17.96 22.13 -23.30
CA ASP A 406 -17.04 22.84 -22.39
C ASP A 406 -16.68 22.00 -21.14
N SER A 407 -17.65 21.27 -20.59
CA SER A 407 -17.46 20.36 -19.45
C SER A 407 -16.68 19.11 -19.86
N LEU A 408 -17.01 18.55 -21.02
CA LEU A 408 -16.38 17.35 -21.56
C LEU A 408 -14.94 17.59 -22.00
N THR A 409 -14.66 18.75 -22.58
CA THR A 409 -13.32 19.00 -23.09
C THR A 409 -12.33 19.35 -21.99
N THR A 410 -12.77 19.98 -20.90
CA THR A 410 -11.93 20.15 -19.72
C THR A 410 -11.50 18.79 -19.14
N LEU A 411 -12.41 17.81 -19.16
CA LEU A 411 -12.14 16.44 -18.72
C LEU A 411 -11.17 15.72 -19.68
N PHE A 412 -11.37 15.84 -21.00
CA PHE A 412 -10.49 15.24 -22.00
C PHE A 412 -9.08 15.85 -22.03
N MET A 413 -8.96 17.15 -21.75
CA MET A 413 -7.68 17.85 -21.88
C MET A 413 -6.78 17.73 -20.63
N HIS A 414 -7.26 17.15 -19.53
CA HIS A 414 -6.45 17.02 -18.33
C HIS A 414 -5.41 15.89 -18.48
N GLY A 415 -4.13 16.26 -18.60
CA GLY A 415 -3.02 15.30 -18.60
C GLY A 415 -2.72 14.63 -19.94
N VAL A 416 -3.15 15.21 -21.08
CA VAL A 416 -2.80 14.70 -22.42
C VAL A 416 -1.27 14.78 -22.63
N PRO A 417 -0.56 13.65 -22.83
CA PRO A 417 0.87 13.67 -23.14
C PRO A 417 1.10 14.15 -24.57
N GLU A 418 2.29 14.71 -24.84
CA GLU A 418 2.68 15.20 -26.18
C GLU A 418 2.52 14.13 -27.27
N GLU A 419 2.82 12.87 -26.96
CA GLU A 419 2.63 11.73 -27.86
C GLU A 419 1.15 11.52 -28.26
N GLY A 420 0.22 11.75 -27.32
CA GLY A 420 -1.22 11.66 -27.58
C GLY A 420 -1.74 12.76 -28.51
N VAL A 421 -1.08 13.92 -28.53
CA VAL A 421 -1.41 15.01 -29.46
C VAL A 421 -1.00 14.64 -30.89
N ILE A 422 0.20 14.08 -31.06
CA ILE A 422 0.68 13.61 -32.38
C ILE A 422 -0.23 12.52 -32.92
N GLU A 423 -0.60 11.54 -32.08
CA GLU A 423 -1.50 10.45 -32.48
C GLU A 423 -2.89 10.97 -32.89
N ALA A 424 -3.44 11.95 -32.16
CA ALA A 424 -4.71 12.57 -32.51
C ALA A 424 -4.66 13.27 -33.87
N PHE A 425 -3.56 13.97 -34.18
CA PHE A 425 -3.37 14.61 -35.49
C PHE A 425 -3.23 13.58 -36.62
N ASP A 426 -2.38 12.58 -36.46
CA ASP A 426 -2.21 11.51 -37.46
C ASP A 426 -3.55 10.80 -37.72
N TRP A 427 -4.32 10.52 -36.65
CA TRP A 427 -5.66 9.97 -36.78
C TRP A 427 -6.61 10.91 -37.54
N PHE A 428 -6.63 12.20 -37.20
CA PHE A 428 -7.55 13.16 -37.79
C PHE A 428 -7.27 13.37 -39.29
N TYR A 429 -6.02 13.47 -39.69
CA TYR A 429 -5.67 13.75 -41.08
C TYR A 429 -5.66 12.50 -41.97
N GLU A 430 -5.23 11.35 -41.44
CA GLU A 430 -4.88 10.19 -42.27
C GLU A 430 -5.78 8.97 -42.08
N ARG A 431 -6.55 8.89 -40.99
CA ARG A 431 -7.33 7.68 -40.65
C ARG A 431 -8.84 7.90 -40.76
N SER A 432 -9.57 6.83 -41.09
CA SER A 432 -11.03 6.82 -41.03
C SER A 432 -11.52 6.69 -39.58
N LEU A 433 -12.73 7.18 -39.31
CA LEU A 433 -13.39 6.93 -38.03
C LEU A 433 -13.68 5.44 -37.90
N SER A 434 -13.37 4.85 -36.75
CA SER A 434 -13.60 3.43 -36.50
C SER A 434 -14.57 3.24 -35.35
N THR A 435 -15.53 2.32 -35.52
CA THR A 435 -16.37 1.82 -34.43
C THR A 435 -15.80 0.54 -33.81
N GLU A 436 -14.68 0.03 -34.34
CA GLU A 436 -14.01 -1.13 -33.76
C GLU A 436 -13.34 -0.76 -32.43
N ARG A 437 -13.24 -1.76 -31.57
CA ARG A 437 -12.56 -1.69 -30.28
C ARG A 437 -11.36 -2.62 -30.26
N ALA A 438 -10.23 -2.14 -29.78
CA ALA A 438 -9.07 -2.92 -29.43
C ALA A 438 -9.20 -3.55 -28.04
N TRP A 439 -9.98 -2.91 -27.17
CA TRP A 439 -10.29 -3.32 -25.80
C TRP A 439 -11.70 -2.90 -25.39
#